data_AF-A0A8C3YP69-F1
#
_entry.id   AF-A0A8C3YP69-F1
#
_cell.length_a   1.000
_cell.length_b   1.000
_cell.length_c   1.000
_cell.angle_alpha   90.00
_cell.angle_beta   90.00
_cell.angle_gamma   90.00
#
_symmetry.space_group_name_H-M   'P 1'
#
loop_
_entity.id
_entity.type
_entity.pdbx_description
1 polymer ?
#
loop_
_entity_poly.entity_id
_entity_poly.type
_entity_poly.pdbx_seq_one_letter_code
_entity_poly.pdbx_strand_id
1 'polypeptide(L)'
;MDAGSGTRPHRARGRLGAPSSGARAPGAPWARFSAWLECVCVVTFDLELGQALELVYPSDFRLTDKEKSSICYLSFPDSHSGCLGDTQFSFRIRQCGGQRRPWHTDDRHCDSGTPASLQRERAHYFGYVHFRQVKDSSARRGYFQKSLVLVSRLPFVRLFQALLSLVAPEYFDKLTPCLEAVCNEIDQWPAPVPGQTLNLPVMGVVLQVHIPSRVDKPESGPPAQRGHENLLPAPVVLSSVHELDLFRCFQPVLAHVQMLWELVLLGEPLVVLAPSPAVSSEMVLALTSCLQPLKFCCDYRPYFTVHDSEFKEFTTRTQAP
;
A
#
# COMPACT_ATOMS: atom_id res chain seq x y z
N MET A 1 36.79 -55.47 -57.16
CA MET A 1 37.15 -54.10 -57.59
C MET A 1 36.03 -53.20 -57.12
N ASP A 2 36.33 -52.43 -56.08
CA ASP A 2 35.49 -51.43 -55.44
C ASP A 2 35.31 -50.16 -56.30
N ALA A 3 34.27 -49.40 -55.93
CA ALA A 3 34.27 -47.95 -55.72
C ALA A 3 33.34 -47.08 -56.59
N GLY A 4 32.72 -46.11 -55.91
CA GLY A 4 32.00 -44.92 -56.43
C GLY A 4 30.66 -44.74 -55.72
N SER A 5 30.51 -44.10 -54.54
CA SER A 5 30.75 -42.69 -54.15
C SER A 5 30.13 -41.67 -55.13
N GLY A 6 29.34 -40.65 -54.75
CA GLY A 6 28.81 -40.20 -53.47
C GLY A 6 27.72 -39.14 -53.70
N THR A 7 26.70 -39.13 -52.83
CA THR A 7 25.53 -38.25 -52.86
C THR A 7 25.66 -37.06 -51.91
N ARG A 8 25.34 -35.85 -52.38
CA ARG A 8 24.83 -34.72 -51.55
C ARG A 8 23.80 -33.92 -52.36
N PRO A 9 22.54 -33.78 -51.90
CA PRO A 9 21.64 -32.79 -52.45
C PRO A 9 21.44 -31.58 -51.54
N HIS A 10 21.05 -30.51 -52.20
CA HIS A 10 20.79 -29.17 -51.71
C HIS A 10 19.71 -29.09 -50.61
N ARG A 11 19.95 -28.18 -49.67
CA ARG A 11 19.11 -27.78 -48.54
C ARG A 11 17.74 -27.26 -49.03
N ALA A 12 16.69 -28.04 -48.83
CA ALA A 12 15.30 -27.59 -48.93
C ALA A 12 14.86 -26.96 -47.59
N ARG A 13 14.41 -25.71 -47.63
CA ARG A 13 13.78 -25.00 -46.51
C ARG A 13 12.38 -25.59 -46.29
N GLY A 14 12.29 -26.57 -45.39
CA GLY A 14 11.01 -27.10 -44.91
C GLY A 14 10.32 -26.09 -43.97
N ARG A 15 9.09 -25.70 -44.33
CA ARG A 15 8.12 -25.12 -43.40
C ARG A 15 7.87 -26.15 -42.30
N LEU A 16 8.38 -25.90 -41.10
CA LEU A 16 8.01 -26.64 -39.89
C LEU A 16 6.76 -25.98 -39.29
N GLY A 17 5.75 -26.82 -39.05
CA GLY A 17 4.45 -26.44 -38.52
C GLY A 17 4.55 -25.64 -37.23
N ALA A 18 3.59 -24.73 -37.07
CA ALA A 18 3.37 -24.02 -35.83
C ALA A 18 3.12 -25.04 -34.70
N PRO A 19 3.80 -24.92 -33.54
CA PRO A 19 3.38 -25.66 -32.37
C PRO A 19 2.12 -24.99 -31.83
N SER A 20 0.97 -25.56 -32.16
CA SER A 20 -0.20 -25.48 -31.28
C SER A 20 0.09 -26.35 -30.05
N SER A 21 0.58 -25.77 -28.96
CA SER A 21 0.55 -26.37 -27.62
C SER A 21 1.24 -25.47 -26.61
N GLY A 22 0.50 -25.10 -25.57
CA GLY A 22 1.06 -24.50 -24.38
C GLY A 22 0.09 -23.57 -23.67
N ALA A 23 -1.08 -24.07 -23.27
CA ALA A 23 -1.78 -23.48 -22.13
C ALA A 23 -0.76 -23.44 -20.98
N ARG A 24 -0.31 -22.23 -20.62
CA ARG A 24 0.72 -22.03 -19.59
C ARG A 24 0.13 -22.31 -18.21
N ALA A 25 0.97 -22.90 -17.37
CA ALA A 25 0.74 -23.32 -15.99
C ALA A 25 0.10 -22.22 -15.10
N PRO A 26 -0.65 -22.60 -14.05
CA PRO A 26 -1.31 -21.66 -13.17
C PRO A 26 -0.29 -20.79 -12.41
N GLY A 27 -0.48 -19.46 -12.52
CA GLY A 27 -0.07 -18.40 -11.58
C GLY A 27 1.40 -18.30 -11.17
N ALA A 28 2.04 -17.16 -11.42
CA ALA A 28 3.23 -16.80 -10.64
C ALA A 28 2.87 -16.78 -9.14
N PRO A 29 3.76 -17.22 -8.23
CA PRO A 29 3.54 -17.10 -6.79
C PRO A 29 3.18 -15.65 -6.43
N TRP A 30 2.21 -15.46 -5.53
CA TRP A 30 1.79 -14.14 -5.04
C TRP A 30 1.15 -13.23 -6.10
N ALA A 31 0.64 -13.78 -7.20
CA ALA A 31 0.04 -12.99 -8.27
C ALA A 31 -1.18 -12.18 -7.77
N ARG A 32 -2.05 -12.76 -6.96
CA ARG A 32 -3.24 -12.07 -6.44
C ARG A 32 -2.90 -11.16 -5.27
N PHE A 33 -1.94 -11.55 -4.43
CA PHE A 33 -1.38 -10.69 -3.40
C PHE A 33 -0.86 -9.37 -4.01
N SER A 34 -0.13 -9.46 -5.13
CA SER A 34 0.39 -8.28 -5.85
C SER A 34 -0.68 -7.37 -6.46
N ALA A 35 -1.95 -7.81 -6.51
CA ALA A 35 -3.07 -6.94 -6.87
C ALA A 35 -3.41 -5.94 -5.74
N TRP A 36 -3.07 -6.26 -4.49
CA TRP A 36 -3.41 -5.48 -3.30
C TRP A 36 -2.19 -4.88 -2.60
N LEU A 37 -1.13 -5.67 -2.40
CA LEU A 37 0.06 -5.32 -1.65
C LEU A 37 1.31 -5.71 -2.43
N GLU A 38 2.36 -4.90 -2.33
CA GLU A 38 3.68 -5.23 -2.87
C GLU A 38 4.45 -6.11 -1.88
N CYS A 39 4.43 -5.72 -0.61
CA CYS A 39 4.97 -6.49 0.49
C CYS A 39 4.40 -6.03 1.84
N VAL A 40 4.64 -6.83 2.86
CA VAL A 40 4.50 -6.48 4.28
C VAL A 40 5.90 -6.41 4.87
N CYS A 41 6.19 -5.33 5.57
CA CYS A 41 7.46 -5.10 6.25
C CYS A 41 7.26 -5.10 7.76
N VAL A 42 8.22 -5.66 8.47
CA VAL A 42 8.30 -5.60 9.93
C VAL A 42 9.54 -4.80 10.27
N VAL A 43 9.37 -3.72 11.02
CA VAL A 43 10.48 -2.85 11.43
C VAL A 43 10.54 -2.86 12.95
N THR A 44 11.73 -3.09 13.50
CA THR A 44 12.01 -3.05 14.95
C THR A 44 12.99 -1.95 15.29
N PHE A 45 13.09 -1.64 16.57
CA PHE A 45 14.13 -0.78 17.09
C PHE A 45 15.28 -1.63 17.63
N ASP A 46 16.38 -1.67 16.89
CA ASP A 46 17.66 -2.21 17.33
C ASP A 46 18.46 -1.16 18.09
N LEU A 47 19.17 -1.57 19.14
CA LEU A 47 19.88 -0.63 20.02
C LEU A 47 21.15 -0.04 19.39
N GLU A 48 21.77 -0.77 18.46
CA GLU A 48 23.01 -0.38 17.79
C GLU A 48 22.72 0.30 16.46
N LEU A 49 21.75 -0.23 15.70
CA LEU A 49 21.42 0.23 14.36
C LEU A 49 20.28 1.27 14.33
N GLY A 50 19.48 1.38 15.39
CA GLY A 50 18.25 2.17 15.39
C GLY A 50 17.09 1.43 14.72
N GLN A 51 16.29 2.11 13.92
CA GLN A 51 15.17 1.49 13.21
C GLN A 51 15.71 0.52 12.13
N ALA A 52 15.38 -0.76 12.25
CA ALA A 52 15.90 -1.82 11.40
C ALA A 52 14.77 -2.68 10.83
N LEU A 53 14.92 -3.07 9.57
CA LEU A 53 14.00 -3.97 8.89
C LEU A 53 14.28 -5.40 9.32
N GLU A 54 13.35 -6.01 10.05
CA GLU A 54 13.46 -7.39 10.55
C GLU A 54 13.01 -8.40 9.48
N LEU A 55 11.90 -8.10 8.80
CA LEU A 55 11.27 -9.02 7.87
C LEU A 55 10.66 -8.26 6.68
N VAL A 56 10.73 -8.88 5.50
CA VAL A 56 9.94 -8.54 4.31
C VAL A 56 9.23 -9.79 3.84
N TYR A 57 7.93 -9.68 3.62
CA TYR A 57 7.09 -10.75 3.10
C TYR A 57 6.27 -10.26 1.91
N PRO A 58 6.11 -11.01 0.80
CA PRO A 58 6.79 -12.26 0.48
C PRO A 58 8.32 -12.14 0.42
N SER A 59 9.03 -13.23 0.72
CA SER A 59 10.50 -13.23 0.86
C SER A 59 11.25 -13.04 -0.47
N ASP A 60 10.58 -13.24 -1.59
CA ASP A 60 11.08 -12.97 -2.94
C ASP A 60 10.97 -11.49 -3.33
N PHE A 61 10.19 -10.68 -2.59
CA PHE A 61 10.10 -9.25 -2.86
C PHE A 61 11.41 -8.54 -2.47
N ARG A 62 11.95 -7.74 -3.39
CA ARG A 62 13.24 -7.06 -3.23
C ARG A 62 13.07 -5.55 -3.19
N LEU A 63 13.11 -5.00 -1.97
CA LEU A 63 13.28 -3.57 -1.76
C LEU A 63 14.72 -3.14 -2.04
N THR A 64 14.91 -1.98 -2.67
CA THR A 64 16.23 -1.33 -2.75
C THR A 64 16.67 -0.84 -1.37
N ASP A 65 17.97 -0.65 -1.15
CA ASP A 65 18.46 -0.20 0.16
C ASP A 65 17.95 1.20 0.53
N LYS A 66 17.72 2.06 -0.48
CA LYS A 66 17.07 3.36 -0.27
C LYS A 66 15.62 3.19 0.21
N GLU A 67 14.84 2.31 -0.41
CA GLU A 67 13.46 2.04 0.02
C GLU A 67 13.41 1.40 1.41
N LYS A 68 14.30 0.45 1.71
CA LYS A 68 14.41 -0.14 3.06
C LYS A 68 14.68 0.94 4.10
N SER A 69 15.67 1.81 3.84
CA SER A 69 16.02 2.92 4.72
C SER A 69 14.83 3.86 4.95
N SER A 70 14.16 4.29 3.87
CA SER A 70 12.97 5.14 3.97
C SER A 70 11.84 4.48 4.76
N ILE A 71 11.56 3.19 4.52
CA ILE A 71 10.56 2.44 5.29
C ILE A 71 10.96 2.39 6.76
N CYS A 72 12.21 2.07 7.10
CA CYS A 72 12.65 2.01 8.50
C CYS A 72 12.40 3.32 9.26
N TYR A 73 12.86 4.45 8.71
CA TYR A 73 12.74 5.75 9.37
C TYR A 73 11.30 6.27 9.42
N LEU A 74 10.51 6.06 8.36
CA LEU A 74 9.12 6.53 8.31
C LEU A 74 8.16 5.60 9.03
N SER A 75 8.57 4.42 9.48
CA SER A 75 7.72 3.50 10.24
C SER A 75 7.65 3.81 11.73
N PHE A 76 8.42 4.78 12.22
CA PHE A 76 8.46 5.18 13.62
C PHE A 76 8.04 6.66 13.77
N PRO A 77 7.36 7.03 14.87
CA PRO A 77 7.21 8.42 15.27
C PRO A 77 8.59 9.07 15.48
N ASP A 78 8.75 10.32 15.04
CA ASP A 78 10.00 11.10 15.16
C ASP A 78 10.34 11.38 16.63
N SER A 79 9.32 11.64 17.45
CA SER A 79 9.46 11.70 18.90
C SER A 79 8.81 10.49 19.58
N HIS A 80 9.53 9.92 20.54
CA HIS A 80 9.02 8.89 21.44
C HIS A 80 8.13 9.45 22.56
N SER A 81 8.06 10.78 22.73
CA SER A 81 7.22 11.41 23.75
C SER A 81 5.75 11.41 23.32
N GLY A 82 4.91 10.63 23.99
CA GLY A 82 3.45 10.65 23.79
C GLY A 82 2.89 9.57 22.87
N CYS A 83 3.69 8.63 22.37
CA CYS A 83 3.23 7.54 21.51
C CYS A 83 3.08 6.19 22.24
N LEU A 84 2.72 6.20 23.54
CA LEU A 84 2.48 4.95 24.28
C LEU A 84 1.21 4.26 23.76
N GLY A 85 1.30 2.95 23.52
CA GLY A 85 0.24 2.13 22.94
C GLY A 85 0.42 1.92 21.45
N ASP A 86 -0.70 1.80 20.74
CA ASP A 86 -0.75 1.54 19.31
C ASP A 86 -1.07 2.84 18.54
N THR A 87 -0.34 3.11 17.47
CA THR A 87 -0.54 4.26 16.60
C THR A 87 -0.55 3.82 15.15
N GLN A 88 -1.58 4.23 14.40
CA GLN A 88 -1.65 4.02 12.96
C GLN A 88 -1.47 5.32 12.20
N PHE A 89 -0.73 5.25 11.10
CA PHE A 89 -0.45 6.39 10.25
C PHE A 89 -0.02 5.89 8.87
N SER A 90 0.21 6.81 7.94
CA SER A 90 0.63 6.47 6.59
C SER A 90 1.75 7.36 6.12
N PHE A 91 2.59 6.84 5.22
CA PHE A 91 3.62 7.59 4.54
C PHE A 91 3.63 7.26 3.05
N ARG A 92 4.30 8.09 2.26
CA ARG A 92 4.46 7.91 0.81
C ARG A 92 5.93 8.09 0.45
N ILE A 93 6.51 7.08 -0.21
CA ILE A 93 7.91 7.09 -0.65
C ILE A 93 8.00 6.96 -2.16
N ARG A 94 8.99 7.60 -2.77
CA ARG A 94 9.27 7.46 -4.19
C ARG A 94 9.90 6.10 -4.47
N GLN A 95 9.36 5.39 -5.46
CA GLN A 95 9.95 4.15 -5.96
C GLN A 95 11.33 4.45 -6.54
N CYS A 96 12.34 3.72 -6.08
CA CYS A 96 13.69 3.81 -6.61
C CYS A 96 13.85 2.81 -7.78
N GLY A 97 14.82 3.04 -8.67
CA GLY A 97 14.99 2.31 -9.95
C GLY A 97 15.37 0.83 -9.86
N GLY A 98 14.71 0.04 -9.01
CA GLY A 98 14.85 -1.40 -8.87
C GLY A 98 13.93 -2.22 -9.78
N GLN A 99 13.88 -3.53 -9.53
CA GLN A 99 13.17 -4.53 -10.34
C GLN A 99 11.69 -4.13 -10.55
N ARG A 100 11.39 -3.54 -11.71
CA ARG A 100 10.01 -3.28 -12.11
C ARG A 100 9.40 -4.63 -12.44
N ARG A 101 8.45 -5.13 -11.63
CA ARG A 101 7.61 -6.25 -12.09
C ARG A 101 7.03 -5.81 -13.45
N PRO A 102 7.18 -6.62 -14.51
CA PRO A 102 6.66 -6.27 -15.83
C PRO A 102 5.17 -5.97 -15.68
N TRP A 103 4.76 -4.79 -16.13
CA TRP A 103 3.36 -4.38 -16.16
C TRP A 103 2.49 -5.53 -16.68
N HIS A 104 1.58 -6.02 -15.85
CA HIS A 104 0.57 -6.92 -16.37
C HIS A 104 -0.33 -6.10 -17.27
N THR A 105 -0.59 -6.58 -18.49
CA THR A 105 -1.53 -5.98 -19.45
C THR A 105 -2.92 -5.77 -18.86
N ASP A 106 -3.24 -6.49 -17.77
CA ASP A 106 -4.48 -6.43 -17.00
C ASP A 106 -4.60 -5.17 -16.11
N ASP A 107 -3.48 -4.57 -15.67
CA ASP A 107 -3.50 -3.34 -14.86
C ASP A 107 -4.14 -2.16 -15.62
N ARG A 108 -3.97 -2.11 -16.95
CA ARG A 108 -4.59 -1.09 -17.79
C ARG A 108 -6.11 -1.21 -17.85
N HIS A 109 -6.65 -2.42 -17.74
CA HIS A 109 -8.10 -2.64 -17.73
C HIS A 109 -8.69 -2.21 -16.38
N CYS A 110 -8.03 -2.58 -15.27
CA CYS A 110 -8.42 -2.19 -13.92
C CYS A 110 -8.40 -0.66 -13.73
N ASP A 111 -7.39 0.06 -14.24
CA ASP A 111 -7.27 1.52 -14.09
C ASP A 111 -8.30 2.34 -14.89
N SER A 112 -8.95 1.74 -15.90
CA SER A 112 -9.86 2.46 -16.80
C SER A 112 -11.17 2.89 -16.11
N GLY A 113 -11.64 2.09 -15.15
CA GLY A 113 -12.86 2.35 -14.39
C GLY A 113 -12.64 3.15 -13.10
N THR A 114 -11.41 3.24 -12.60
CA THR A 114 -11.11 3.85 -11.29
C THR A 114 -11.07 5.38 -11.35
N PRO A 115 -11.58 6.10 -10.34
CA PRO A 115 -11.36 7.54 -10.18
C PRO A 115 -9.87 7.89 -10.20
N ALA A 116 -9.50 9.02 -10.82
CA ALA A 116 -8.09 9.37 -11.07
C ALA A 116 -7.26 9.50 -9.78
N SER A 117 -7.87 9.92 -8.68
CA SER A 117 -7.26 10.01 -7.35
C SER A 117 -7.01 8.65 -6.69
N LEU A 118 -7.67 7.58 -7.17
CA LEU A 118 -7.60 6.23 -6.59
C LEU A 118 -6.89 5.20 -7.48
N GLN A 119 -6.40 5.64 -8.64
CA GLN A 119 -5.61 4.80 -9.52
C GLN A 119 -4.32 4.33 -8.85
N ARG A 120 -3.86 3.15 -9.27
CA ARG A 120 -2.62 2.56 -8.79
C ARG A 120 -1.42 3.48 -9.05
N GLU A 121 -0.68 3.80 -7.99
CA GLU A 121 0.49 4.66 -8.09
C GLU A 121 1.65 3.99 -8.82
N ARG A 122 2.25 4.73 -9.74
CA ARG A 122 3.32 4.21 -10.60
C ARG A 122 4.70 4.54 -10.06
N ALA A 123 4.84 5.72 -9.48
CA ALA A 123 6.11 6.28 -9.06
C ALA A 123 6.31 6.25 -7.54
N HIS A 124 5.29 5.89 -6.77
CA HIS A 124 5.33 5.92 -5.31
C HIS A 124 4.74 4.65 -4.71
N TYR A 125 5.24 4.31 -3.53
CA TYR A 125 4.61 3.36 -2.63
C TYR A 125 3.96 4.09 -1.46
N PHE A 126 2.80 3.59 -1.05
CA PHE A 126 2.16 3.93 0.20
C PHE A 126 2.56 2.91 1.25
N GLY A 127 3.07 3.39 2.40
CA GLY A 127 3.28 2.58 3.58
C GLY A 127 2.18 2.87 4.60
N TYR A 128 1.37 1.87 4.93
CA TYR A 128 0.39 1.94 6.00
C TYR A 128 1.00 1.29 7.23
N VAL A 129 1.09 2.03 8.33
CA VAL A 129 1.87 1.64 9.50
C VAL A 129 0.95 1.37 10.68
N HIS A 130 1.23 0.29 11.40
CA HIS A 130 0.78 0.08 12.76
C HIS A 130 2.01 -0.02 13.67
N PHE A 131 2.26 1.02 14.43
CA PHE A 131 3.35 1.10 15.39
C PHE A 131 2.84 0.77 16.80
N ARG A 132 3.54 -0.12 17.49
CA ARG A 132 3.29 -0.46 18.90
C ARG A 132 4.47 -0.03 19.75
N GLN A 133 4.19 0.75 20.80
CA GLN A 133 5.13 1.06 21.86
C GLN A 133 4.53 0.78 23.24
N VAL A 134 5.00 -0.28 23.88
CA VAL A 134 4.55 -0.66 25.23
C VAL A 134 5.71 -0.70 26.20
N LYS A 135 5.44 -0.45 27.48
CA LYS A 135 6.45 -0.61 28.53
C LYS A 135 6.82 -2.09 28.61
N ASP A 136 8.10 -2.36 28.54
CA ASP A 136 8.65 -3.70 28.66
C ASP A 136 9.89 -3.64 29.54
N SER A 137 9.77 -4.18 30.75
CA SER A 137 10.86 -4.21 31.72
C SER A 137 11.99 -5.16 31.32
N SER A 138 11.74 -6.09 30.38
CA SER A 138 12.77 -6.98 29.84
C SER A 138 13.61 -6.30 28.75
N ALA A 139 13.07 -5.26 28.10
CA ALA A 139 13.78 -4.49 27.10
C ALA A 139 14.78 -3.51 27.76
N ARG A 140 16.00 -3.41 27.20
CA ARG A 140 17.05 -2.54 27.78
C ARG A 140 16.67 -1.05 27.89
N ARG A 141 15.80 -0.57 27.00
CA ARG A 141 15.27 0.82 27.01
C ARG A 141 13.98 0.98 27.82
N GLY A 142 13.45 -0.10 28.42
CA GLY A 142 12.20 -0.10 29.16
C GLY A 142 10.94 -0.08 28.28
N TYR A 143 11.10 -0.17 26.95
CA TYR A 143 10.00 -0.19 25.99
C TYR A 143 10.25 -1.21 24.89
N PHE A 144 9.19 -1.91 24.51
CA PHE A 144 9.08 -2.66 23.27
C PHE A 144 8.58 -1.71 22.18
N GLN A 145 9.26 -1.67 21.03
CA GLN A 145 8.89 -0.83 19.90
C GLN A 145 8.99 -1.62 18.59
N LYS A 146 7.87 -1.75 17.89
CA LYS A 146 7.79 -2.51 16.64
C LYS A 146 6.69 -1.97 15.74
N SER A 147 6.95 -1.96 14.44
CA SER A 147 6.01 -1.54 13.41
C SER A 147 5.71 -2.66 12.44
N LEU A 148 4.43 -2.85 12.14
CA LEU A 148 3.97 -3.63 11.00
C LEU A 148 3.54 -2.68 9.89
N VAL A 149 4.05 -2.88 8.68
CA VAL A 149 3.88 -1.95 7.56
C VAL A 149 3.34 -2.68 6.34
N LEU A 150 2.17 -2.28 5.85
CA LEU A 150 1.66 -2.74 4.56
C LEU A 150 2.13 -1.79 3.47
N VAL A 151 2.83 -2.30 2.46
CA VAL A 151 3.30 -1.53 1.32
C VAL A 151 2.40 -1.80 0.13
N SER A 152 1.75 -0.76 -0.41
CA SER A 152 0.84 -0.87 -1.55
C SER A 152 1.05 0.26 -2.56
N ARG A 153 0.57 0.04 -3.78
CA ARG A 153 0.37 1.09 -4.78
C ARG A 153 -1.05 1.65 -4.78
N LEU A 154 -1.97 1.05 -4.03
CA LEU A 154 -3.37 1.49 -3.94
C LEU A 154 -3.53 2.49 -2.79
N PRO A 155 -4.15 3.65 -3.01
CA PRO A 155 -4.43 4.64 -1.97
C PRO A 155 -5.67 4.29 -1.13
N PHE A 156 -5.83 3.02 -0.74
CA PHE A 156 -6.99 2.52 0.02
C PHE A 156 -6.73 2.59 1.53
N VAL A 157 -6.51 3.81 2.03
CA VAL A 157 -6.10 4.06 3.42
C VAL A 157 -7.00 3.39 4.45
N ARG A 158 -8.33 3.44 4.28
CA ARG A 158 -9.27 2.85 5.25
C ARG A 158 -9.26 1.33 5.24
N LEU A 159 -9.14 0.72 4.07
CA LEU A 159 -9.02 -0.73 3.96
C LEU A 159 -7.75 -1.22 4.67
N PHE A 160 -6.61 -0.59 4.39
CA PHE A 160 -5.35 -1.04 4.96
C PHE A 160 -5.20 -0.72 6.45
N GLN A 161 -5.78 0.38 6.93
CA GLN A 161 -5.93 0.65 8.37
C GLN A 161 -6.82 -0.39 9.07
N ALA A 162 -7.96 -0.74 8.47
CA ALA A 162 -8.84 -1.79 9.01
C ALA A 162 -8.12 -3.15 9.04
N LEU A 163 -7.41 -3.50 7.96
CA LEU A 163 -6.62 -4.71 7.88
C LEU A 163 -5.52 -4.75 8.96
N LEU A 164 -4.77 -3.66 9.13
CA LEU A 164 -3.75 -3.56 10.19
C LEU A 164 -4.33 -3.65 11.59
N SER A 165 -5.53 -3.12 11.81
CA SER A 165 -6.22 -3.21 13.11
C SER A 165 -6.57 -4.66 13.49
N LEU A 166 -6.76 -5.54 12.51
CA LEU A 166 -6.98 -6.97 12.71
C LEU A 166 -5.65 -7.74 12.81
N VAL A 167 -4.72 -7.47 11.90
CA VAL A 167 -3.50 -8.28 11.73
C VAL A 167 -2.44 -7.94 12.77
N ALA A 168 -2.24 -6.67 13.12
CA ALA A 168 -1.12 -6.26 13.95
C ALA A 168 -1.18 -6.82 15.39
N PRO A 169 -2.33 -6.81 16.11
CA PRO A 169 -2.40 -7.38 17.45
C PRO A 169 -2.02 -8.87 17.46
N GLU A 170 -2.58 -9.63 16.53
CA GLU A 170 -2.32 -11.07 16.39
C GLU A 170 -0.88 -11.36 15.97
N TYR A 171 -0.30 -10.53 15.09
CA TYR A 171 1.10 -10.63 14.70
C TYR A 171 2.06 -10.38 15.88
N PHE A 172 1.76 -9.43 16.76
CA PHE A 172 2.63 -9.15 17.90
C PHE A 172 2.65 -10.29 18.92
N ASP A 173 1.63 -11.15 18.93
CA ASP A 173 1.56 -12.33 19.79
C ASP A 173 2.10 -13.61 19.10
N LYS A 174 1.75 -13.81 17.82
CA LYS A 174 2.02 -15.05 17.06
C LYS A 174 3.19 -14.96 16.08
N LEU A 175 3.70 -13.76 15.81
CA LEU A 175 4.86 -13.47 14.94
C LEU A 175 4.70 -14.01 13.50
N THR A 176 5.81 -14.46 12.90
CA THR A 176 5.93 -14.81 11.47
C THR A 176 4.87 -15.79 10.96
N PRO A 177 4.50 -16.90 11.65
CA PRO A 177 3.46 -17.81 11.18
C PRO A 177 2.11 -17.12 10.95
N CYS A 178 1.76 -16.13 11.78
CA CYS A 178 0.54 -15.34 11.59
C CYS A 178 0.62 -14.52 10.31
N LEU A 179 1.76 -13.89 10.04
CA LEU A 179 1.94 -13.07 8.85
C LEU A 179 1.90 -13.93 7.58
N GLU A 180 2.52 -15.10 7.59
CA GLU A 180 2.47 -16.07 6.49
C GLU A 180 1.03 -16.49 6.19
N ALA A 181 0.25 -16.84 7.22
CA ALA A 181 -1.17 -17.21 7.06
C ALA A 181 -1.98 -16.05 6.45
N VAL A 182 -1.85 -14.84 6.99
CA VAL A 182 -2.53 -13.65 6.48
C VAL A 182 -2.18 -13.36 5.03
N CYS A 183 -0.91 -13.44 4.65
CA CYS A 183 -0.52 -13.17 3.28
C CYS A 183 -1.04 -14.25 2.32
N ASN A 184 -1.10 -15.52 2.74
CA ASN A 184 -1.73 -16.60 1.97
C ASN A 184 -3.25 -16.40 1.80
N GLU A 185 -3.93 -15.83 2.79
CA GLU A 185 -5.35 -15.46 2.67
C GLU A 185 -5.54 -14.28 1.69
N ILE A 186 -4.68 -13.27 1.75
CA ILE A 186 -4.69 -12.13 0.82
C ILE A 186 -4.40 -12.60 -0.62
N ASP A 187 -3.53 -13.59 -0.82
CA ASP A 187 -3.28 -14.18 -2.14
C ASP A 187 -4.48 -14.99 -2.69
N GLN A 188 -5.55 -15.17 -1.91
CA GLN A 188 -6.80 -15.76 -2.38
C GLN A 188 -7.83 -14.70 -2.76
N TRP A 189 -7.61 -13.43 -2.41
CA TRP A 189 -8.57 -12.36 -2.66
C TRP A 189 -8.84 -12.16 -4.16
N PRO A 190 -10.07 -11.76 -4.53
CA PRO A 190 -10.36 -11.31 -5.89
C PRO A 190 -9.55 -10.04 -6.20
N ALA A 191 -9.31 -9.76 -7.48
CA ALA A 191 -8.68 -8.51 -7.89
C ALA A 191 -9.57 -7.30 -7.54
N PRO A 192 -9.00 -6.12 -7.20
CA PRO A 192 -9.75 -4.91 -6.85
C PRO A 192 -10.36 -4.24 -8.08
N VAL A 193 -11.36 -4.88 -8.70
CA VAL A 193 -12.00 -4.38 -9.92
C VAL A 193 -12.98 -3.24 -9.58
N PRO A 194 -12.91 -2.07 -10.24
CA PRO A 194 -13.81 -0.94 -10.00
C PRO A 194 -15.30 -1.29 -10.14
N GLY A 195 -16.12 -0.74 -9.24
CA GLY A 195 -17.57 -0.91 -9.18
C GLY A 195 -18.03 -2.23 -8.58
N GLN A 196 -17.11 -3.08 -8.13
CA GLN A 196 -17.45 -4.36 -7.50
C GLN A 196 -17.43 -4.27 -5.97
N THR A 197 -18.39 -4.94 -5.35
CA THR A 197 -18.34 -5.23 -3.91
C THR A 197 -17.67 -6.57 -3.70
N LEU A 198 -16.59 -6.58 -2.92
CA LEU A 198 -15.73 -7.73 -2.69
C LEU A 198 -15.81 -8.15 -1.22
N ASN A 199 -15.78 -9.46 -0.99
CA ASN A 199 -15.66 -10.05 0.34
C ASN A 199 -14.21 -10.52 0.49
N LEU A 200 -13.49 -9.93 1.42
CA LEU A 200 -12.06 -10.14 1.66
C LEU A 200 -11.88 -10.88 2.99
N PRO A 201 -11.79 -12.23 2.97
CA PRO A 201 -11.57 -13.01 4.18
C PRO A 201 -10.17 -12.77 4.74
N VAL A 202 -10.07 -12.50 6.03
CA VAL A 202 -8.80 -12.39 6.75
C VAL A 202 -8.98 -12.71 8.23
N MET A 203 -8.13 -13.56 8.81
CA MET A 203 -8.09 -13.87 10.25
C MET A 203 -9.46 -14.30 10.82
N GLY A 204 -10.22 -15.10 10.07
CA GLY A 204 -11.56 -15.57 10.47
C GLY A 204 -12.67 -14.52 10.41
N VAL A 205 -12.37 -13.31 9.91
CA VAL A 205 -13.33 -12.24 9.63
C VAL A 205 -13.45 -12.06 8.12
N VAL A 206 -14.57 -11.52 7.64
CA VAL A 206 -14.74 -11.12 6.24
C VAL A 206 -14.92 -9.61 6.17
N LEU A 207 -13.98 -8.91 5.55
CA LEU A 207 -14.14 -7.48 5.24
C LEU A 207 -14.94 -7.35 3.94
N GLN A 208 -16.12 -6.75 4.00
CA GLN A 208 -16.88 -6.42 2.80
C GLN A 208 -16.58 -4.99 2.37
N VAL A 209 -16.10 -4.81 1.14
CA VAL A 209 -15.67 -3.51 0.61
C VAL A 209 -16.21 -3.26 -0.78
N HIS A 210 -16.53 -2.01 -1.09
CA HIS A 210 -16.85 -1.58 -2.45
C HIS A 210 -15.64 -0.89 -3.08
N ILE A 211 -15.22 -1.32 -4.26
CA ILE A 211 -14.12 -0.69 -5.01
C ILE A 211 -14.70 0.47 -5.84
N PRO A 212 -14.29 1.73 -5.60
CA PRO A 212 -14.89 2.87 -6.29
C PRO A 212 -14.67 2.85 -7.81
N SER A 213 -15.68 3.29 -8.53
CA SER A 213 -15.73 3.45 -9.97
C SER A 213 -16.10 4.89 -10.36
N ARG A 214 -15.67 5.33 -11.55
CA ARG A 214 -15.98 6.65 -12.12
C ARG A 214 -17.48 6.89 -12.32
N VAL A 215 -18.25 5.81 -12.44
CA VAL A 215 -19.70 5.84 -12.69
C VAL A 215 -20.52 5.78 -11.41
N ASP A 216 -19.87 5.61 -10.26
CA ASP A 216 -20.56 5.59 -8.98
C ASP A 216 -21.14 6.97 -8.71
N LYS A 217 -22.42 7.01 -8.35
CA LYS A 217 -23.06 8.25 -7.93
C LYS A 217 -22.58 8.55 -6.51
N PRO A 218 -22.19 9.80 -6.19
CA PRO A 218 -21.73 10.20 -4.86
C PRO A 218 -22.79 10.05 -3.75
N GLU A 219 -23.99 9.59 -4.09
CA GLU A 219 -25.04 9.27 -3.14
C GLU A 219 -25.71 7.96 -3.55
N SER A 220 -25.41 6.91 -2.81
CA SER A 220 -26.26 5.75 -2.65
C SER A 220 -26.00 5.28 -1.22
N GLY A 221 -27.07 5.10 -0.43
CA GLY A 221 -26.98 4.68 0.97
C GLY A 221 -26.19 3.37 1.17
N PRO A 222 -26.18 2.80 2.39
CA PRO A 222 -25.42 1.58 2.67
C PRO A 222 -25.67 0.55 1.55
N PRO A 223 -24.60 -0.08 1.02
CA PRO A 223 -24.68 -0.89 -0.19
C PRO A 223 -25.88 -1.81 -0.09
N ALA A 224 -26.80 -1.70 -1.05
CA ALA A 224 -27.99 -2.55 -1.09
C ALA A 224 -27.51 -4.00 -0.98
N GLN A 225 -27.89 -4.68 0.11
CA GLN A 225 -27.52 -6.05 0.41
C GLN A 225 -28.12 -6.98 -0.65
N ARG A 226 -27.50 -7.05 -1.83
CA ARG A 226 -27.89 -7.98 -2.88
C ARG A 226 -27.25 -9.33 -2.57
N GLY A 227 -28.05 -10.21 -1.96
CA GLY A 227 -27.73 -11.63 -1.80
C GLY A 227 -26.94 -11.97 -0.54
N HIS A 228 -27.55 -11.83 0.64
CA HIS A 228 -27.09 -12.55 1.83
C HIS A 228 -27.52 -14.02 1.71
N GLU A 229 -26.70 -14.84 1.06
CA GLU A 229 -26.67 -16.26 1.40
C GLU A 229 -25.78 -16.41 2.64
N ASN A 230 -26.39 -16.49 3.83
CA ASN A 230 -25.88 -17.08 5.07
C ASN A 230 -24.34 -17.15 5.28
N LEU A 231 -23.60 -16.06 5.09
CA LEU A 231 -22.19 -16.00 5.49
C LEU A 231 -22.15 -15.78 7.01
N LEU A 232 -21.89 -16.84 7.75
CA LEU A 232 -21.54 -16.79 9.16
C LEU A 232 -20.02 -16.94 9.30
N PRO A 233 -19.31 -16.05 10.01
CA PRO A 233 -19.78 -14.85 10.69
C PRO A 233 -20.15 -13.70 9.73
N ALA A 234 -21.01 -12.79 10.20
CA ALA A 234 -21.44 -11.62 9.43
C ALA A 234 -20.24 -10.74 9.04
N PRO A 235 -20.17 -10.25 7.79
CA PRO A 235 -19.03 -9.47 7.32
C PRO A 235 -18.96 -8.10 7.99
N VAL A 236 -17.74 -7.64 8.24
CA VAL A 236 -17.45 -6.26 8.65
C VAL A 236 -17.49 -5.40 7.39
N VAL A 237 -18.52 -4.58 7.26
CA VAL A 237 -18.72 -3.73 6.08
C VAL A 237 -17.96 -2.42 6.25
N LEU A 238 -17.05 -2.12 5.32
CA LEU A 238 -16.41 -0.81 5.24
C LEU A 238 -17.22 0.10 4.31
N SER A 239 -17.67 1.25 4.82
CA SER A 239 -18.41 2.24 4.03
C SER A 239 -17.62 2.77 2.83
N SER A 240 -16.30 2.86 2.97
CA SER A 240 -15.38 3.24 1.90
C SER A 240 -14.00 2.64 2.15
N VAL A 241 -13.27 2.35 1.07
CA VAL A 241 -11.88 1.88 1.12
C VAL A 241 -10.87 3.01 1.34
N HIS A 242 -11.26 4.27 1.13
CA HIS A 242 -10.32 5.39 1.07
C HIS A 242 -10.79 6.66 1.78
N GLU A 243 -12.10 6.85 2.03
CA GLU A 243 -12.61 8.09 2.61
C GLU A 243 -12.24 8.24 4.09
N LEU A 244 -11.57 9.34 4.40
CA LEU A 244 -11.26 9.75 5.75
C LEU A 244 -12.45 10.48 6.38
N ASP A 245 -12.48 10.53 7.70
CA ASP A 245 -13.40 11.40 8.43
C ASP A 245 -12.90 12.85 8.32
N LEU A 246 -13.29 13.53 7.24
CA LEU A 246 -12.88 14.90 6.95
C LEU A 246 -13.28 15.87 8.07
N PHE A 247 -14.43 15.65 8.71
CA PHE A 247 -14.86 16.48 9.81
C PHE A 247 -13.89 16.33 10.99
N ARG A 248 -13.55 15.10 11.39
CA ARG A 248 -12.55 14.86 12.44
C ARG A 248 -11.19 15.44 12.09
N CYS A 249 -10.75 15.31 10.84
CA CYS A 249 -9.47 15.85 10.39
C CYS A 249 -9.45 17.38 10.46
N PHE A 250 -10.49 18.05 9.95
CA PHE A 250 -10.53 19.52 9.86
C PHE A 250 -11.11 20.22 11.08
N GLN A 251 -11.71 19.51 12.04
CA GLN A 251 -12.29 20.12 13.25
C GLN A 251 -11.34 21.13 13.93
N PRO A 252 -10.02 20.87 14.08
CA PRO A 252 -9.10 21.83 14.71
C PRO A 252 -8.85 23.10 13.89
N VAL A 253 -9.10 23.06 12.57
CA VAL A 253 -8.82 24.14 11.61
C VAL A 253 -10.08 24.56 10.84
N LEU A 254 -11.27 24.29 11.40
CA LEU A 254 -12.55 24.42 10.69
C LEU A 254 -12.75 25.83 10.09
N ALA A 255 -12.34 26.87 10.82
CA ALA A 255 -12.40 28.26 10.39
C ALA A 255 -11.51 28.59 9.17
N HIS A 256 -10.54 27.73 8.85
CA HIS A 256 -9.57 27.91 7.77
C HIS A 256 -9.76 26.94 6.61
N VAL A 257 -10.75 26.05 6.65
CA VAL A 257 -10.95 25.00 5.62
C VAL A 257 -11.05 25.59 4.21
N GLN A 258 -11.75 26.71 4.04
CA GLN A 258 -11.86 27.40 2.76
C GLN A 258 -10.49 27.84 2.22
N MET A 259 -9.70 28.53 3.06
CA MET A 259 -8.36 28.99 2.69
C MET A 259 -7.43 27.80 2.39
N LEU A 260 -7.46 26.75 3.21
CA LEU A 260 -6.67 25.54 2.99
C LEU A 260 -7.04 24.86 1.66
N TRP A 261 -8.33 24.77 1.35
CA TRP A 261 -8.78 24.25 0.07
C TRP A 261 -8.27 25.09 -1.12
N GLU A 262 -8.32 26.43 -1.02
CA GLU A 262 -7.78 27.33 -2.04
C GLU A 262 -6.27 27.13 -2.25
N LEU A 263 -5.50 27.05 -1.16
CA LEU A 263 -4.06 26.81 -1.21
C LEU A 263 -3.73 25.45 -1.85
N VAL A 264 -4.47 24.41 -1.48
CA VAL A 264 -4.32 23.07 -2.08
C VAL A 264 -4.69 23.09 -3.57
N LEU A 265 -5.77 23.78 -3.95
CA LEU A 265 -6.20 23.89 -5.34
C LEU A 265 -5.17 24.64 -6.21
N LEU A 266 -4.54 25.67 -5.66
CA LEU A 266 -3.50 26.46 -6.32
C LEU A 266 -2.13 25.78 -6.32
N GLY A 267 -1.97 24.69 -5.56
CA GLY A 267 -0.68 23.99 -5.43
C GLY A 267 0.34 24.77 -4.61
N GLU A 268 -0.12 25.64 -3.70
CA GLU A 268 0.76 26.41 -2.83
C GLU A 268 1.50 25.49 -1.83
N PRO A 269 2.78 25.77 -1.51
CA PRO A 269 3.53 24.97 -0.53
C PRO A 269 2.88 25.02 0.86
N LEU A 270 2.53 23.85 1.40
CA LEU A 270 1.91 23.71 2.72
C LEU A 270 2.70 22.73 3.59
N VAL A 271 2.92 23.11 4.85
CA VAL A 271 3.50 22.25 5.88
C VAL A 271 2.50 22.05 7.00
N VAL A 272 2.19 20.79 7.31
CA VAL A 272 1.32 20.41 8.43
C VAL A 272 2.19 19.98 9.61
N LEU A 273 2.12 20.74 10.71
CA LEU A 273 2.73 20.37 11.99
C LEU A 273 1.64 19.81 12.91
N ALA A 274 1.83 18.58 13.39
CA ALA A 274 0.83 17.87 14.18
C ALA A 274 1.47 17.16 15.38
N PRO A 275 0.69 16.89 16.45
CA PRO A 275 1.22 16.28 17.69
C PRO A 275 1.56 14.80 17.55
N SER A 276 1.14 14.14 16.46
CA SER A 276 1.42 12.72 16.20
C SER A 276 1.46 12.43 14.70
N PRO A 277 2.15 11.36 14.27
CA PRO A 277 2.17 10.95 12.86
C PRO A 277 0.77 10.59 12.33
N ALA A 278 -0.11 10.08 13.20
CA ALA A 278 -1.51 9.80 12.85
C ALA A 278 -2.23 11.07 12.39
N VAL A 279 -2.21 12.12 13.23
CA VAL A 279 -2.88 13.38 12.93
C VAL A 279 -2.25 14.06 11.71
N SER A 280 -0.91 14.00 11.57
CA SER A 280 -0.21 14.55 10.41
C SER A 280 -0.66 13.88 9.11
N SER A 281 -0.58 12.55 9.07
CA SER A 281 -0.90 11.77 7.87
C SER A 281 -2.37 11.85 7.47
N GLU A 282 -3.29 11.80 8.43
CA GLU A 282 -4.71 11.98 8.16
C GLU A 282 -5.02 13.39 7.65
N MET A 283 -4.46 14.44 8.24
CA MET A 283 -4.68 15.82 7.81
C MET A 283 -4.18 16.06 6.38
N VAL A 284 -2.96 15.63 6.05
CA VAL A 284 -2.40 15.79 4.70
C VAL A 284 -3.24 15.01 3.67
N LEU A 285 -3.60 13.77 3.97
CA LEU A 285 -4.45 12.97 3.08
C LEU A 285 -5.84 13.61 2.92
N ALA A 286 -6.44 14.12 4.01
CA ALA A 286 -7.71 14.84 3.97
C ALA A 286 -7.61 16.08 3.07
N LEU A 287 -6.59 16.91 3.23
CA LEU A 287 -6.34 18.08 2.37
C LEU A 287 -6.27 17.70 0.89
N THR A 288 -5.49 16.67 0.55
CA THR A 288 -5.39 16.21 -0.85
C THR A 288 -6.70 15.63 -1.39
N SER A 289 -7.54 15.05 -0.51
CA SER A 289 -8.83 14.47 -0.89
C SER A 289 -9.92 15.53 -1.11
N CYS A 290 -9.79 16.74 -0.59
CA CYS A 290 -10.77 17.82 -0.79
C CYS A 290 -10.90 18.29 -2.23
N LEU A 291 -9.95 17.91 -3.10
CA LEU A 291 -10.04 18.18 -4.53
C LEU A 291 -10.84 17.12 -5.30
N GLN A 292 -11.26 16.03 -4.66
CA GLN A 292 -12.06 15.01 -5.32
C GLN A 292 -13.30 15.63 -6.00
N PRO A 293 -13.64 15.21 -7.23
CA PRO A 293 -13.09 14.06 -7.97
C PRO A 293 -11.80 14.35 -8.76
N LEU A 294 -11.24 15.56 -8.67
CA LEU A 294 -9.96 15.89 -9.30
C LEU A 294 -8.81 15.17 -8.61
N LYS A 295 -7.80 14.81 -9.40
CA LYS A 295 -6.56 14.24 -8.87
C LYS A 295 -5.66 15.37 -8.40
N PHE A 296 -5.23 15.32 -7.14
CA PHE A 296 -4.13 16.15 -6.67
C PHE A 296 -2.83 15.72 -7.37
N CYS A 297 -2.21 16.65 -8.11
CA CYS A 297 -1.07 16.36 -8.97
C CYS A 297 0.29 16.84 -8.42
N CYS A 298 0.29 17.69 -7.39
CA CYS A 298 1.53 18.12 -6.73
C CYS A 298 2.08 17.01 -5.83
N ASP A 299 3.35 17.16 -5.40
CA ASP A 299 3.91 16.23 -4.42
C ASP A 299 3.29 16.44 -3.04
N TYR A 300 3.13 15.36 -2.30
CA TYR A 300 2.65 15.38 -0.92
C TYR A 300 3.26 14.24 -0.13
N ARG A 301 3.47 14.49 1.17
CA ARG A 301 4.01 13.56 2.15
C ARG A 301 3.06 13.48 3.33
N PRO A 302 2.27 12.39 3.48
CA PRO A 302 1.37 12.27 4.61
C PRO A 302 2.10 12.36 5.94
N TYR A 303 3.26 11.71 6.03
CA TYR A 303 4.16 11.84 7.17
C TYR A 303 5.58 12.02 6.64
N PHE A 304 6.32 12.93 7.27
CA PHE A 304 7.64 13.36 6.83
C PHE A 304 8.50 13.70 8.05
N THR A 305 9.77 13.31 8.02
CA THR A 305 10.71 13.53 9.13
C THR A 305 12.04 14.05 8.60
N VAL A 306 12.89 14.55 9.49
CA VAL A 306 14.25 15.00 9.15
C VAL A 306 15.13 13.87 8.61
N HIS A 307 14.75 12.62 8.86
CA HIS A 307 15.45 11.43 8.40
C HIS A 307 15.03 10.98 7.00
N ASP A 308 14.03 11.63 6.39
CA ASP A 308 13.65 11.34 5.01
C ASP A 308 14.81 11.70 4.06
N SER A 309 15.08 10.81 3.12
CA SER A 309 16.11 11.00 2.09
C SER A 309 15.89 12.27 1.24
N GLU A 310 14.64 12.71 1.11
CA GLU A 310 14.24 13.88 0.32
C GLU A 310 14.19 15.16 1.18
N PHE A 311 14.47 15.09 2.49
CA PHE A 311 14.51 16.26 3.39
C PHE A 311 15.41 17.40 2.89
N LYS A 312 16.52 17.06 2.24
CA LYS A 312 17.44 18.06 1.66
C LYS A 312 16.79 18.86 0.53
N GLU A 313 15.92 18.24 -0.26
CA GLU A 313 15.23 18.89 -1.38
C GLU A 313 14.30 20.02 -0.90
N PHE A 314 13.70 19.86 0.29
CA PHE A 314 12.78 20.84 0.87
C PHE A 314 13.46 21.90 1.76
N THR A 315 14.74 21.72 2.09
CA THR A 315 15.48 22.62 2.99
C THR A 315 16.57 23.44 2.30
N THR A 316 16.98 23.06 1.09
CA THR A 316 17.90 23.87 0.29
C THR A 316 17.18 25.10 -0.26
N ARG A 317 17.69 26.30 0.07
CA ARG A 317 17.21 27.61 -0.42
C ARG A 317 17.42 27.85 -1.92
N THR A 318 17.92 26.87 -2.67
CA THR A 318 18.15 27.00 -4.10
C THR A 318 16.81 26.82 -4.82
N GLN A 319 16.42 27.83 -5.60
CA GLN A 319 15.14 27.98 -6.28
C GLN A 319 14.61 26.68 -6.91
N ALA A 320 13.29 26.50 -6.81
CA ALA A 320 12.54 25.43 -7.45
C ALA A 320 12.87 25.31 -8.95
N PRO A 321 12.93 24.08 -9.52
CA PRO A 321 12.81 23.90 -10.96
C PRO A 321 11.42 24.24 -11.49
#